data_AF-X1RHF6-F1
#
_entry.id   AF-X1RHF6-F1
#
_cell.length_a   1.000
_cell.length_b   1.000
_cell.length_c   1.000
_cell.angle_alpha   90.00
_cell.angle_beta   90.00
_cell.angle_gamma   90.00
#
_symmetry.space_group_name_H-M   'P 1'
#
loop_
_entity.id
_entity.type
_entity.pdbx_description
1 polymer ?
#
loop_
_entity_poly.entity_id
_entity_poly.type
_entity_poly.pdbx_seq_one_letter_code
_entity_poly.pdbx_strand_id
1 'polypeptide(L)'
;ALAFIASLIEKIALEIRHLQRTEVGEVMEPFTKGQKGSSAMPHKRNPILCERLCGMSRLVRSHVIVALENIALWHERDISHSSCERIIFPDSTTLIDYSLEKLLFILKNLTVDEKRLKRNIDMTKGLIFSQSILLKLIEKGMSREDAYKIVQSDAMKVWKDEKDFLTVLLGDKKIKKLLTRNELESCFDINYYLKNIEYIYKKVLG
;
A
#
# COMPACT_ATOMS: atom_id res chain seq x y z
N ALA A 1 -6.02 -9.19 -22.38
CA ALA A 1 -4.65 -8.90 -21.90
C ALA A 1 -4.47 -7.43 -21.49
N LEU A 2 -4.66 -6.46 -22.41
CA LEU A 2 -4.47 -5.02 -22.13
C LEU A 2 -5.22 -4.51 -20.89
N ALA A 3 -6.46 -4.93 -20.69
CA ALA A 3 -7.24 -4.59 -19.49
C ALA A 3 -6.62 -5.06 -18.17
N PHE A 4 -5.87 -6.18 -18.16
CA PHE A 4 -5.14 -6.61 -16.97
C PHE A 4 -3.93 -5.70 -16.71
N ILE A 5 -3.21 -5.27 -17.76
CA ILE A 5 -2.12 -4.31 -17.65
C ILE A 5 -2.65 -2.99 -17.08
N ALA A 6 -3.75 -2.46 -17.65
CA ALA A 6 -4.44 -1.29 -17.13
C ALA A 6 -4.81 -1.43 -15.64
N SER A 7 -5.31 -2.60 -15.23
CA SER A 7 -5.68 -2.86 -13.84
C SER A 7 -4.47 -2.86 -12.90
N LEU A 8 -3.32 -3.39 -13.34
CA LEU A 8 -2.07 -3.32 -12.58
C LEU A 8 -1.56 -1.88 -12.47
N ILE A 9 -1.62 -1.11 -13.56
CA ILE A 9 -1.27 0.31 -13.55
C ILE A 9 -2.14 1.07 -12.54
N GLU A 10 -3.46 0.83 -12.54
CA GLU A 10 -4.36 1.47 -11.59
C GLU A 10 -4.05 1.06 -10.15
N LYS A 11 -3.73 -0.21 -9.89
CA LYS A 11 -3.33 -0.68 -8.56
C LYS A 11 -2.12 0.09 -8.04
N ILE A 12 -1.07 0.23 -8.86
CA ILE A 12 0.15 0.96 -8.48
C ILE A 12 -0.15 2.46 -8.29
N ALA A 13 -0.89 3.06 -9.22
CA ALA A 13 -1.27 4.46 -9.14
C ALA A 13 -2.14 4.77 -7.91
N LEU A 14 -3.07 3.88 -7.57
CA LEU A 14 -3.91 4.00 -6.37
C LEU A 14 -3.08 3.93 -5.09
N GLU A 15 -2.09 3.05 -5.03
CA GLU A 15 -1.18 2.96 -3.89
C GLU A 15 -0.40 4.27 -3.70
N ILE A 16 0.20 4.80 -4.78
CA ILE A 16 0.91 6.09 -4.72
C ILE A 16 -0.02 7.21 -4.24
N ARG A 17 -1.28 7.23 -4.70
CA ARG A 17 -2.28 8.20 -4.22
C ARG A 17 -2.53 8.07 -2.72
N HIS A 18 -2.61 6.85 -2.19
CA HIS A 18 -2.80 6.61 -0.75
C HIS A 18 -1.60 7.07 0.08
N LEU A 19 -0.39 6.79 -0.40
CA LEU A 19 0.87 7.15 0.26
C LEU A 19 1.16 8.66 0.20
N GLN A 20 0.63 9.36 -0.81
CA GLN A 20 0.77 10.82 -0.97
C GLN A 20 -0.28 11.65 -0.21
N ARG A 21 -1.30 11.03 0.41
CA ARG A 21 -2.29 11.76 1.22
C ARG A 21 -1.60 12.55 2.33
N THR A 22 -2.15 13.73 2.67
CA THR A 22 -1.57 14.67 3.65
C THR A 22 -1.27 14.02 5.01
N GLU A 23 -2.13 13.11 5.45
CA GLU A 23 -1.98 12.39 6.72
C GLU A 23 -0.87 11.33 6.66
N VAL A 24 -0.61 10.76 5.48
CA VAL A 24 0.39 9.70 5.26
C VAL A 24 1.73 10.30 4.85
N GLY A 25 1.81 10.91 3.66
CA GLY A 25 2.98 11.67 3.18
C GLY A 25 4.26 10.88 2.97
N GLU A 26 4.18 9.56 2.81
CA GLU A 26 5.35 8.67 2.71
C GLU A 26 6.00 8.73 1.33
N VAL A 27 5.20 8.98 0.31
CA VAL A 27 5.61 8.99 -1.10
C VAL A 27 5.00 10.21 -1.80
N MET A 28 5.73 10.78 -2.75
CA MET A 28 5.21 11.85 -3.61
C MET A 28 5.59 11.62 -5.07
N GLU A 29 4.63 11.87 -5.96
CA GLU A 29 4.88 12.04 -7.39
C GLU A 29 5.94 13.12 -7.67
N PRO A 30 6.67 13.00 -8.79
CA PRO A 30 7.60 14.03 -9.22
C PRO A 30 6.89 15.39 -9.39
N PHE A 31 7.48 16.43 -8.80
CA PHE A 31 7.01 17.81 -8.91
C PHE A 31 8.06 18.68 -9.59
N THR A 32 7.80 19.08 -10.83
CA THR A 32 8.80 19.77 -11.66
C THR A 32 8.87 21.26 -11.35
N LYS A 33 10.04 21.88 -11.61
CA LYS A 33 10.23 23.31 -11.43
C LYS A 33 9.25 24.08 -12.33
N GLY A 34 8.43 24.94 -11.72
CA GLY A 34 7.38 25.70 -12.42
C GLY A 34 6.01 25.03 -12.48
N GLN A 35 5.88 23.78 -12.02
CA GLN A 35 4.59 23.12 -11.88
C GLN A 35 3.74 23.84 -10.82
N LYS A 36 2.50 24.18 -11.17
CA LYS A 36 1.50 24.68 -10.21
C LYS A 36 0.63 23.52 -9.76
N GLY A 37 0.62 23.23 -8.46
CA GLY A 37 -0.22 22.16 -7.91
C GLY A 37 -1.68 22.58 -7.64
N SER A 38 -1.95 23.89 -7.54
CA SER A 38 -3.29 24.49 -7.52
C SER A 38 -3.21 25.95 -7.98
N SER A 39 -4.30 26.49 -8.52
CA SER A 39 -4.42 27.90 -8.89
C SER A 39 -4.40 28.84 -7.68
N ALA A 40 -4.93 28.39 -6.53
CA ALA A 40 -5.12 29.23 -5.34
C ALA A 40 -4.30 28.79 -4.12
N MET A 41 -3.79 27.55 -4.11
CA MET A 41 -3.09 26.97 -2.95
C MET A 41 -1.65 26.56 -3.31
N PRO A 42 -0.65 27.44 -3.09
CA PRO A 42 0.75 27.21 -3.50
C PRO A 42 1.43 25.99 -2.85
N HIS A 43 0.93 25.55 -1.69
CA HIS A 43 1.45 24.39 -0.98
C HIS A 43 0.90 23.05 -1.51
N LYS A 44 -0.14 23.07 -2.36
CA LYS A 44 -0.84 21.86 -2.78
C LYS A 44 0.02 21.03 -3.72
N ARG A 45 0.28 19.77 -3.36
CA ARG A 45 0.96 18.78 -4.22
C ARG A 45 0.05 17.56 -4.37
N ASN A 46 -0.58 17.41 -5.54
CA ASN A 46 -1.53 16.32 -5.79
C ASN A 46 -0.90 15.23 -6.67
N PRO A 47 -1.32 13.96 -6.49
CA PRO A 47 -0.92 12.84 -7.34
C PRO A 47 -1.71 12.85 -8.67
N ILE A 48 -1.59 13.92 -9.46
CA ILE A 48 -2.43 14.15 -10.65
C ILE A 48 -2.16 13.14 -11.76
N LEU A 49 -0.92 12.62 -11.86
CA LEU A 49 -0.58 11.66 -12.90
C LEU A 49 -1.17 10.29 -12.55
N CYS A 50 -1.06 9.85 -11.30
CA CYS A 50 -1.68 8.64 -10.82
C CYS A 50 -3.22 8.71 -10.87
N GLU A 51 -3.83 9.85 -10.54
CA GLU A 51 -5.28 10.05 -10.72
C GLU A 51 -5.70 9.89 -12.19
N ARG A 52 -4.92 10.45 -13.11
CA ARG A 52 -5.13 10.29 -14.55
C ARG A 52 -5.01 8.83 -14.99
N LEU A 53 -3.98 8.12 -14.52
CA LEU A 53 -3.78 6.70 -14.81
C LEU A 53 -4.96 5.85 -14.33
N CYS A 54 -5.51 6.10 -13.13
CA CYS A 54 -6.72 5.42 -12.68
C CYS A 54 -7.91 5.66 -13.63
N GLY A 55 -8.07 6.88 -14.16
CA GLY A 55 -9.10 7.20 -15.14
C GLY A 55 -8.93 6.45 -16.46
N MET A 56 -7.73 6.46 -17.01
CA MET A 56 -7.39 5.76 -18.26
C MET A 56 -7.60 4.25 -18.16
N SER A 57 -7.24 3.66 -17.02
CA SER A 57 -7.45 2.23 -16.78
C SER A 57 -8.93 1.83 -16.82
N ARG A 58 -9.85 2.71 -16.40
CA ARG A 58 -11.30 2.46 -16.49
C ARG A 58 -11.76 2.39 -17.94
N LEU A 59 -11.27 3.27 -18.80
CA LEU A 59 -11.58 3.26 -20.24
C LEU A 59 -11.10 1.96 -20.90
N VAL A 60 -9.83 1.59 -20.70
CA VAL A 60 -9.29 0.34 -21.27
C VAL A 60 -10.07 -0.90 -20.81
N ARG A 61 -10.52 -0.93 -19.55
CA ARG A 61 -11.38 -2.03 -19.07
C ARG A 61 -12.77 -2.03 -19.72
N SER A 62 -13.36 -0.85 -19.98
CA SER A 62 -14.68 -0.79 -20.64
C SER A 62 -14.66 -1.40 -22.04
N HIS A 63 -13.53 -1.32 -22.75
CA HIS A 63 -13.35 -1.94 -24.07
C HIS A 63 -13.39 -3.47 -24.05
N VAL A 64 -13.23 -4.11 -22.88
CA VAL A 64 -13.33 -5.58 -22.75
C VAL A 64 -14.73 -6.07 -23.13
N ILE A 65 -15.77 -5.35 -22.73
CA ILE A 65 -17.15 -5.73 -23.01
C ILE A 65 -17.37 -5.76 -24.53
N VAL A 66 -16.97 -4.69 -25.22
CA VAL A 66 -17.04 -4.59 -26.69
C VAL A 66 -16.27 -5.73 -27.36
N ALA A 67 -15.05 -6.04 -26.88
CA ALA A 67 -14.25 -7.12 -27.43
C ALA A 67 -14.88 -8.51 -27.21
N LEU A 68 -15.58 -8.73 -26.09
CA LEU A 68 -16.31 -9.98 -25.82
C LEU A 68 -17.55 -10.10 -26.70
N GLU A 69 -18.28 -9.00 -26.92
CA GLU A 69 -19.48 -8.99 -27.76
C GLU A 69 -19.15 -9.22 -29.24
N ASN A 70 -17.94 -8.87 -29.69
CA ASN A 70 -17.46 -9.14 -31.05
C ASN A 70 -17.20 -10.64 -31.37
N ILE A 71 -17.32 -11.56 -30.39
CA ILE A 71 -16.97 -12.98 -30.59
C ILE A 71 -18.01 -13.75 -31.40
N ALA A 72 -19.31 -13.52 -31.14
CA ALA A 72 -20.40 -14.33 -31.66
C ALA A 72 -20.87 -13.88 -33.05
N LEU A 73 -19.97 -13.97 -34.04
CA LEU A 73 -20.27 -13.62 -35.43
C LEU A 73 -21.15 -14.68 -36.12
N TRP A 74 -21.89 -14.26 -37.15
CA TRP A 74 -22.80 -15.14 -37.89
C TRP A 74 -22.06 -16.00 -38.93
N HIS A 75 -22.21 -17.33 -38.84
CA HIS A 75 -21.66 -18.33 -39.78
C HIS A 75 -20.16 -18.13 -40.07
N GLU A 76 -19.76 -17.92 -41.34
CA GLU A 76 -18.37 -17.71 -41.73
C GLU A 76 -17.83 -16.33 -41.33
N ARG A 77 -18.71 -15.30 -41.26
CA ARG A 77 -18.47 -13.96 -40.72
C ARG A 77 -19.63 -12.98 -41.00
N ASP A 78 -19.82 -12.03 -40.10
CA ASP A 78 -20.41 -10.71 -40.38
C ASP A 78 -19.40 -9.59 -40.07
N ILE A 79 -19.74 -8.33 -40.36
CA ILE A 79 -18.81 -7.19 -40.28
C ILE A 79 -19.05 -6.26 -39.08
N SER A 80 -19.97 -6.60 -38.16
CA SER A 80 -20.33 -5.75 -37.02
C SER A 80 -19.12 -5.33 -36.17
N HIS A 81 -18.21 -6.28 -35.92
CA HIS A 81 -16.96 -6.08 -35.20
C HIS A 81 -16.10 -4.94 -35.77
N SER A 82 -16.10 -4.72 -37.09
CA SER A 82 -15.20 -3.75 -37.75
C SER A 82 -15.43 -2.31 -37.27
N SER A 83 -16.68 -1.92 -37.02
CA SER A 83 -17.00 -0.56 -36.54
C SER A 83 -16.49 -0.33 -35.12
N CYS A 84 -16.66 -1.32 -34.25
CA CYS A 84 -16.17 -1.33 -32.87
C CYS A 84 -14.64 -1.33 -32.80
N GLU A 85 -13.99 -2.20 -33.59
CA GLU A 85 -12.53 -2.38 -33.59
C GLU A 85 -11.77 -1.14 -34.06
N ARG A 86 -12.36 -0.34 -34.95
CA ARG A 86 -11.82 0.98 -35.35
C ARG A 86 -11.67 1.94 -34.17
N ILE A 87 -12.42 1.74 -33.09
CA ILE A 87 -12.32 2.51 -31.86
C ILE A 87 -11.45 1.77 -30.86
N ILE A 88 -11.85 0.55 -30.48
CA ILE A 88 -11.23 -0.11 -29.32
C ILE A 88 -9.77 -0.53 -29.56
N PHE A 89 -9.34 -0.81 -30.80
CA PHE A 89 -7.95 -1.18 -31.07
C PHE A 89 -6.98 0.00 -30.93
N PRO A 90 -7.13 1.12 -31.69
CA PRO A 90 -6.24 2.25 -31.54
C PRO A 90 -6.32 2.86 -30.14
N ASP A 91 -7.52 2.97 -29.56
CA ASP A 91 -7.68 3.59 -28.24
C ASP A 91 -7.04 2.74 -27.15
N SER A 92 -7.28 1.43 -27.12
CA SER A 92 -6.70 0.57 -26.07
C SER A 92 -5.18 0.52 -26.13
N THR A 93 -4.61 0.41 -27.34
CA THR A 93 -3.16 0.32 -27.51
C THR A 93 -2.48 1.65 -27.18
N THR A 94 -3.02 2.77 -27.66
CA THR A 94 -2.50 4.12 -27.37
C THR A 94 -2.61 4.46 -25.88
N LEU A 95 -3.74 4.14 -25.23
CA LEU A 95 -3.93 4.40 -23.81
C LEU A 95 -2.95 3.59 -22.96
N ILE A 96 -2.70 2.33 -23.30
CA ILE A 96 -1.74 1.49 -22.57
C ILE A 96 -0.32 1.99 -22.75
N ASP A 97 0.09 2.31 -23.98
CA ASP A 97 1.42 2.85 -24.28
C ASP A 97 1.69 4.13 -23.47
N TYR A 98 0.79 5.11 -23.57
CA TYR A 98 0.84 6.33 -22.77
C TYR A 98 0.90 6.04 -21.27
N SER A 99 0.04 5.14 -20.78
CA SER A 99 -0.06 4.84 -19.35
C SER A 99 1.22 4.19 -18.81
N LEU A 100 1.85 3.31 -19.58
CA LEU A 100 3.13 2.69 -19.24
C LEU A 100 4.26 3.70 -19.23
N GLU A 101 4.35 4.57 -20.24
CA GLU A 101 5.35 5.63 -20.29
C GLU A 101 5.23 6.57 -19.07
N LYS A 102 4.00 7.00 -18.74
CA LYS A 102 3.78 7.85 -17.57
C LYS A 102 4.03 7.14 -16.26
N LEU A 103 3.63 5.88 -16.11
CA LEU A 103 3.94 5.11 -14.92
C LEU A 103 5.46 4.96 -14.74
N LEU A 104 6.20 4.66 -15.81
CA LEU A 104 7.66 4.57 -15.78
C LEU A 104 8.30 5.91 -15.35
N PHE A 105 7.81 7.02 -15.89
CA PHE A 105 8.26 8.35 -15.49
C PHE A 105 8.01 8.63 -14.00
N ILE A 106 6.82 8.30 -13.49
CA ILE A 106 6.48 8.46 -12.07
C ILE A 106 7.42 7.61 -11.20
N LEU A 107 7.55 6.31 -11.49
CA LEU A 107 8.35 5.39 -10.69
C LEU A 107 9.84 5.75 -10.68
N LYS A 108 10.40 6.23 -11.81
CA LYS A 108 11.80 6.67 -11.89
C LYS A 108 12.09 7.92 -11.08
N ASN A 109 11.10 8.79 -10.87
CA ASN A 109 11.27 10.10 -10.24
C ASN A 109 10.46 10.24 -8.95
N LEU A 110 10.02 9.11 -8.38
CA LEU A 110 9.20 9.06 -7.19
C LEU A 110 10.03 9.50 -5.99
N THR A 111 9.49 10.40 -5.16
CA THR A 111 10.14 10.82 -3.92
C THR A 111 9.63 9.98 -2.76
N VAL A 112 10.54 9.43 -1.96
CA VAL A 112 10.22 8.66 -0.74
C VAL A 112 10.73 9.43 0.47
N ASP A 113 9.87 9.62 1.48
CA ASP A 113 10.22 10.25 2.75
C ASP A 113 10.38 9.19 3.85
N GLU A 114 11.61 8.70 4.00
CA GLU A 114 11.98 7.70 5.00
C GLU A 114 11.72 8.17 6.44
N LYS A 115 11.84 9.48 6.70
CA LYS A 115 11.56 10.04 8.04
C LYS A 115 10.07 9.97 8.33
N ARG A 116 9.23 10.26 7.33
CA ARG A 116 7.78 10.14 7.46
C ARG A 116 7.34 8.70 7.63
N LEU A 117 7.91 7.77 6.85
CA LEU A 117 7.69 6.32 7.02
C LEU A 117 7.94 5.87 8.46
N LYS A 118 9.12 6.21 9.02
CA LYS A 118 9.45 5.85 10.40
C LYS A 118 8.48 6.46 11.41
N ARG A 119 8.13 7.74 11.23
CA ARG A 119 7.13 8.41 12.08
C ARG A 119 5.76 7.72 12.03
N ASN A 120 5.32 7.26 10.87
CA ASN A 120 4.03 6.62 10.70
C ASN A 120 3.99 5.23 11.35
N ILE A 121 5.10 4.49 11.33
CA ILE A 121 5.26 3.24 12.09
C ILE A 121 5.07 3.49 13.59
N ASP A 122 5.72 4.54 14.11
CA ASP A 122 5.66 4.91 15.53
C ASP A 122 4.34 5.57 15.95
N MET A 123 3.48 5.95 14.99
CA MET A 123 2.23 6.68 15.23
C MET A 123 1.24 5.90 16.11
N THR A 124 1.30 4.57 16.06
CA THR A 124 0.49 3.69 16.93
C THR A 124 1.12 3.45 18.29
N LYS A 125 2.20 4.17 18.63
CA LYS A 125 2.91 4.11 19.91
C LYS A 125 3.35 2.68 20.29
N GLY A 126 3.75 1.89 19.30
CA GLY A 126 4.24 0.53 19.46
C GLY A 126 3.16 -0.56 19.47
N LEU A 127 1.88 -0.24 19.28
CA LEU A 127 0.80 -1.24 19.25
C LEU A 127 0.95 -2.30 18.14
N ILE A 128 1.65 -1.97 17.05
CA ILE A 128 1.98 -2.92 15.98
C ILE A 128 2.77 -4.14 16.48
N PHE A 129 3.47 -4.03 17.62
CA PHE A 129 4.24 -5.11 18.22
C PHE A 129 3.40 -6.03 19.12
N SER A 130 2.10 -5.77 19.31
CA SER A 130 1.21 -6.55 20.19
C SER A 130 1.23 -8.05 19.93
N GLN A 131 1.31 -8.48 18.66
CA GLN A 131 1.43 -9.90 18.33
C GLN A 131 2.77 -10.50 18.80
N SER A 132 3.87 -9.77 18.67
CA SER A 132 5.20 -10.20 19.13
C SER A 132 5.19 -10.46 20.63
N ILE A 133 4.57 -9.56 21.40
CA ILE A 133 4.40 -9.69 22.86
C ILE A 133 3.54 -10.90 23.21
N LEU A 134 2.40 -11.08 22.53
CA LEU A 134 1.50 -12.21 22.76
C LEU A 134 2.22 -13.54 22.54
N LEU A 135 2.96 -13.67 21.45
CA LEU A 135 3.74 -14.89 21.16
C LEU A 135 4.82 -15.13 22.22
N LYS A 136 5.51 -14.08 22.65
CA LYS A 136 6.53 -14.18 23.70
C LYS A 136 5.96 -14.66 25.04
N LEU A 137 4.77 -14.21 25.41
CA LEU A 137 4.08 -14.68 26.62
C LEU A 137 3.72 -16.17 26.53
N ILE A 138 3.27 -16.62 25.36
CA ILE A 138 2.98 -18.05 25.11
C ILE A 138 4.26 -18.89 25.20
N GLU A 139 5.36 -18.42 24.61
CA GLU A 139 6.68 -19.09 24.72
C GLU A 139 7.14 -19.24 26.18
N LYS A 140 6.73 -18.32 27.06
CA LYS A 140 7.01 -18.37 28.50
C LYS A 140 6.01 -19.21 29.31
N GLY A 141 5.12 -19.93 28.64
CA GLY A 141 4.19 -20.88 29.26
C GLY A 141 2.82 -20.32 29.61
N MET A 142 2.47 -19.11 29.16
CA MET A 142 1.12 -18.56 29.34
C MET A 142 0.15 -19.18 28.32
N SER A 143 -1.11 -19.40 28.72
CA SER A 143 -2.15 -19.81 27.78
C SER A 143 -2.40 -18.71 26.73
N ARG A 144 -2.77 -19.09 25.50
CA ARG A 144 -3.06 -18.11 24.44
C ARG A 144 -4.21 -17.16 24.82
N GLU A 145 -5.21 -17.67 25.52
CA GLU A 145 -6.38 -16.89 25.95
C GLU A 145 -5.98 -15.84 27.00
N ASP A 146 -5.16 -16.21 27.98
CA ASP A 146 -4.68 -15.27 29.00
C ASP A 146 -3.72 -14.23 28.42
N ALA A 147 -2.82 -14.65 27.53
CA ALA A 147 -1.90 -13.75 26.84
C ALA A 147 -2.68 -12.71 26.01
N TYR A 148 -3.71 -13.16 25.27
CA TYR A 148 -4.57 -12.26 24.51
C TYR A 148 -5.30 -11.26 25.41
N LYS A 149 -5.93 -11.71 26.51
CA LYS A 149 -6.64 -10.84 27.45
C LYS A 149 -5.72 -9.75 28.03
N ILE A 150 -4.50 -10.12 28.42
CA ILE A 150 -3.52 -9.18 29.00
C ILE A 150 -3.09 -8.16 27.93
N VAL A 151 -2.60 -8.63 26.78
CA VAL A 151 -2.11 -7.76 25.70
C VAL A 151 -3.22 -6.83 25.20
N GLN A 152 -4.45 -7.32 25.04
CA GLN A 152 -5.60 -6.51 24.67
C GLN A 152 -5.89 -5.44 25.72
N SER A 153 -5.90 -5.81 27.00
CA SER A 153 -6.18 -4.86 28.09
C SER A 153 -5.14 -3.73 28.17
N ASP A 154 -3.87 -4.04 27.94
CA ASP A 154 -2.78 -3.05 27.94
C ASP A 154 -2.79 -2.20 26.67
N ALA A 155 -3.07 -2.80 25.51
CA ALA A 155 -3.23 -2.07 24.26
C ALA A 155 -4.37 -1.04 24.34
N MET A 156 -5.48 -1.38 25.00
CA MET A 156 -6.61 -0.45 25.19
C MET A 156 -6.29 0.72 26.13
N LYS A 157 -5.30 0.58 27.02
CA LYS A 157 -4.83 1.70 27.87
C LYS A 157 -4.04 2.72 27.05
N VAL A 158 -3.22 2.27 26.08
CA VAL A 158 -2.45 3.15 25.17
C VAL A 158 -3.36 4.11 24.40
N TRP A 159 -4.52 3.61 23.96
CA TRP A 159 -5.52 4.42 23.28
C TRP A 159 -6.15 5.51 24.16
N LYS A 160 -6.14 5.35 25.49
CA LYS A 160 -6.78 6.27 26.44
C LYS A 160 -5.81 7.23 27.13
N ASP A 161 -4.62 6.75 27.50
CA ASP A 161 -3.75 7.41 28.48
C ASP A 161 -2.50 8.08 27.86
N GLU A 162 -2.44 8.18 26.54
CA GLU A 162 -1.35 8.75 25.72
C GLU A 162 0.08 8.19 25.91
N LYS A 163 0.31 7.29 26.87
CA LYS A 163 1.60 6.60 27.07
C LYS A 163 1.92 5.63 25.95
N ASP A 164 3.20 5.36 25.72
CA ASP A 164 3.61 4.33 24.77
C ASP A 164 3.37 2.91 25.30
N PHE A 165 3.21 1.96 24.38
CA PHE A 165 2.83 0.60 24.71
C PHE A 165 3.86 -0.12 25.57
N LEU A 166 5.17 0.10 25.32
CA LEU A 166 6.23 -0.49 26.13
C LEU A 166 6.14 -0.02 27.58
N THR A 167 5.92 1.28 27.82
CA THR A 167 5.71 1.84 29.17
C THR A 167 4.50 1.21 29.88
N VAL A 168 3.39 0.97 29.17
CA VAL A 168 2.21 0.31 29.74
C VAL A 168 2.53 -1.13 30.15
N LEU A 169 3.18 -1.90 29.29
CA LEU A 169 3.56 -3.30 29.55
C LEU A 169 4.59 -3.40 30.69
N LEU A 170 5.54 -2.47 30.76
CA LEU A 170 6.46 -2.32 31.90
C LEU A 170 5.77 -1.88 33.19
N GLY A 171 4.48 -1.54 33.17
CA GLY A 171 3.65 -1.33 34.35
C GLY A 171 2.93 -2.60 34.82
N ASP A 172 2.70 -3.56 33.92
CA ASP A 172 1.86 -4.72 34.20
C ASP A 172 2.59 -5.79 35.03
N LYS A 173 2.02 -6.10 36.20
CA LYS A 173 2.58 -7.07 37.15
C LYS A 173 2.57 -8.50 36.61
N LYS A 174 1.62 -8.87 35.77
CA LYS A 174 1.54 -10.21 35.16
C LYS A 174 2.62 -10.38 34.09
N ILE A 175 2.90 -9.34 33.30
CA ILE A 175 3.98 -9.35 32.31
C ILE A 175 5.35 -9.42 32.99
N LYS A 176 5.59 -8.58 34.01
CA LYS A 176 6.85 -8.57 34.77
C LYS A 176 7.22 -9.90 35.42
N LYS A 177 6.22 -10.73 35.76
CA LYS A 177 6.46 -12.06 36.33
C LYS A 177 7.05 -13.05 35.33
N LEU A 178 6.85 -12.83 34.03
CA LEU A 178 7.22 -13.77 32.97
C LEU A 178 8.33 -13.25 32.04
N LEU A 179 8.39 -11.94 31.84
CA LEU A 179 9.33 -11.29 30.94
C LEU A 179 10.18 -10.28 31.70
N THR A 180 11.49 -10.37 31.48
CA THR A 180 12.43 -9.33 31.88
C THR A 180 12.26 -8.09 31.01
N ARG A 181 12.78 -6.94 31.47
CA ARG A 181 12.78 -5.70 30.69
C ARG A 181 13.43 -5.87 29.33
N ASN A 182 14.60 -6.51 29.26
CA ASN A 182 15.34 -6.71 28.02
C ASN A 182 14.57 -7.61 27.04
N GLU A 183 13.93 -8.67 27.54
CA GLU A 183 13.11 -9.54 26.69
C GLU A 183 11.90 -8.79 26.13
N LEU A 184 11.26 -7.94 26.94
CA LEU A 184 10.14 -7.13 26.50
C LEU A 184 10.57 -6.09 25.45
N GLU A 185 11.66 -5.37 25.69
CA GLU A 185 12.21 -4.40 24.74
C GLU A 185 12.59 -5.05 23.40
N SER A 186 13.11 -6.29 23.43
CA SER A 186 13.45 -7.04 22.20
C SER A 186 12.24 -7.34 21.31
N CYS A 187 11.03 -7.41 21.88
CA CYS A 187 9.80 -7.63 21.11
C CYS A 187 9.39 -6.41 20.26
N PHE A 188 9.96 -5.23 20.53
CA PHE A 188 9.71 -3.98 19.79
C PHE A 188 10.73 -3.73 18.67
N ASP A 189 11.53 -4.74 18.30
CA ASP A 189 12.49 -4.63 17.20
C ASP A 189 11.81 -4.83 15.83
N ILE A 190 11.82 -3.79 15.00
CA ILE A 190 11.27 -3.85 13.65
C ILE A 190 12.03 -4.80 12.72
N ASN A 191 13.32 -5.04 12.97
CA ASN A 191 14.15 -5.90 12.14
C ASN A 191 13.63 -7.34 12.13
N TYR A 192 12.93 -7.75 13.18
CA TYR A 192 12.24 -9.04 13.21
C TYR A 192 11.28 -9.23 12.02
N TYR A 193 10.59 -8.17 11.60
CA TYR A 193 9.66 -8.19 10.48
C TYR A 193 10.36 -8.09 9.12
N LEU A 194 11.61 -7.63 9.10
CA LEU A 194 12.43 -7.48 7.89
C LEU A 194 13.35 -8.67 7.62
N LYS A 195 13.47 -9.63 8.54
CA LYS A 195 14.41 -10.77 8.45
C LYS A 195 14.33 -11.61 7.16
N ASN A 196 13.18 -11.61 6.49
CA ASN A 196 12.94 -12.38 5.27
C ASN A 196 13.04 -11.54 3.98
N ILE A 197 13.43 -10.26 4.05
CA ILE A 197 13.44 -9.37 2.90
C ILE A 197 14.38 -9.87 1.79
N GLU A 198 15.59 -10.33 2.15
CA GLU A 198 16.58 -10.87 1.20
C GLU A 198 16.07 -12.14 0.49
N TYR A 199 15.38 -13.01 1.23
CA TYR A 199 14.76 -14.21 0.65
C TYR A 199 13.69 -13.84 -0.40
N ILE A 200 12.88 -12.82 -0.11
CA ILE A 200 11.84 -12.34 -1.04
C ILE A 200 12.50 -11.69 -2.26
N TYR A 201 13.51 -10.84 -2.07
CA TYR A 201 14.21 -10.16 -3.17
C TYR A 201 14.84 -11.17 -4.13
N LYS A 202 15.56 -12.18 -3.61
CA LYS A 202 16.11 -13.26 -4.42
C LYS A 202 15.03 -14.01 -5.23
N LYS A 203 13.88 -14.30 -4.60
CA LYS A 203 12.80 -15.03 -5.28
C LYS A 203 12.14 -14.23 -6.41
N VAL A 204 12.06 -12.89 -6.28
CA VAL A 204 11.32 -12.02 -7.20
C VAL A 204 12.23 -11.41 -8.28
N LEU A 205 13.47 -11.05 -7.93
CA LEU A 205 14.39 -10.32 -8.80
C LEU A 205 15.49 -11.20 -9.41
N GLY A 206 15.72 -12.41 -8.86
CA GLY A 206 16.78 -13.34 -9.28
C GLY A 206 18.00 -13.27 -8.38
#